data_AF-A0A9N8HPE5-F1
#
_entry.id   AF-A0A9N8HPE5-F1
#
_cell.length_a   1.000
_cell.length_b   1.000
_cell.length_c   1.000
_cell.angle_alpha   90.00
_cell.angle_beta   90.00
_cell.angle_gamma   90.00
#
_symmetry.space_group_name_H-M   'P 1'
#
loop_
_entity.id
_entity.type
_entity.pdbx_description
1 polymer ?
#
loop_
_entity_poly.entity_id
_entity_poly.type
_entity_poly.pdbx_seq_one_letter_code
_entity_poly.pdbx_strand_id
1 'polypeptide(L)'
;MARASYRESTGFVQEHNRSNVKFVLASAPLAVVMIFFVYEAYHRPEKPFYNIPSYVTDDAVLRKAAEDSGSFVPLMDMCYVMLSFCVAWACLAGYFLGFLAARRNIIERYLDSGKPVRGNVVYEHRCWAFEFRYYGYCSYQHPDPASDPNIEDLGESPIIIRKRTRIFEPYTRELVPILCLPGYPMSGQGKDDVEFANINALKNKSREVFLGWFCLAWTVVCAAVPIYILHQMSIIVEREYYAGISDNYDNPKKGWAVYWLFIGIGVLGGGVGGNALAWMYRRWWILHQGSAAEGDLSVHGVSPQTGNAQDYVRMSTVTRQ
;
A
#
# COMPACT_ATOMS: atom_id res chain seq x y z
N MET A 1 -18.64 -27.88 14.24
CA MET A 1 -18.17 -26.48 14.19
C MET A 1 -17.97 -25.99 15.62
N ALA A 2 -16.74 -26.08 16.15
CA ALA A 2 -16.41 -25.53 17.46
C ALA A 2 -16.13 -24.04 17.30
N ARG A 3 -16.96 -23.17 17.89
CA ARG A 3 -16.62 -21.75 18.05
C ARG A 3 -15.43 -21.69 19.01
N ALA A 4 -14.25 -21.40 18.49
CA ALA A 4 -13.10 -21.05 19.31
C ALA A 4 -13.47 -19.78 20.11
N SER A 5 -13.77 -19.95 21.40
CA SER A 5 -13.90 -18.82 22.31
C SER A 5 -12.51 -18.23 22.49
N TYR A 6 -12.20 -17.18 21.72
CA TYR A 6 -10.99 -16.38 21.91
C TYR A 6 -11.12 -15.68 23.26
N ARG A 7 -10.52 -16.28 24.30
CA ARG A 7 -10.26 -15.60 25.56
C ARG A 7 -9.19 -14.56 25.26
N GLU A 8 -9.59 -13.32 24.96
CA GLU A 8 -8.66 -12.20 24.79
C GLU A 8 -7.78 -12.14 26.03
N SER A 9 -6.49 -12.47 25.88
CA SER A 9 -5.56 -12.35 26.99
C SER A 9 -5.40 -10.86 27.30
N THR A 10 -5.46 -10.50 28.58
CA THR A 10 -5.33 -9.11 29.05
C THR A 10 -4.02 -8.45 28.59
N GLY A 11 -2.97 -9.24 28.36
CA GLY A 11 -1.71 -8.77 27.78
C GLY A 11 -1.83 -8.25 26.34
N PHE A 12 -2.73 -8.82 25.52
CA PHE A 12 -2.93 -8.39 24.14
C PHE A 12 -3.63 -7.03 24.03
N VAL A 13 -4.65 -6.80 24.87
CA VAL A 13 -5.32 -5.49 24.98
C VAL A 13 -4.32 -4.42 25.41
N GLN A 14 -3.39 -4.77 26.29
CA GLN A 14 -2.36 -3.85 26.79
C GLN A 14 -1.31 -3.51 25.71
N GLU A 15 -0.88 -4.45 24.88
CA GLU A 15 0.00 -4.19 23.72
C GLU A 15 -0.68 -3.36 22.62
N HIS A 16 -1.96 -3.65 22.33
CA HIS A 16 -2.76 -2.91 21.36
C HIS A 16 -2.92 -1.43 21.76
N ASN A 17 -3.30 -1.17 23.01
CA ASN A 17 -3.44 0.17 23.54
C ASN A 17 -2.12 0.94 23.51
N ARG A 18 -0.99 0.28 23.85
CA ARG A 18 0.33 0.90 23.81
C ARG A 18 0.76 1.28 22.39
N SER A 19 0.37 0.51 21.37
CA SER A 19 0.67 0.83 19.96
C SER A 19 -0.13 2.02 19.46
N ASN A 20 -1.41 2.13 19.81
CA ASN A 20 -2.25 3.27 19.39
C ASN A 20 -1.79 4.56 20.04
N VAL A 21 -1.48 4.52 21.33
CA VAL A 21 -0.95 5.69 22.05
C VAL A 21 0.35 6.17 21.41
N LYS A 22 1.26 5.27 21.04
CA LYS A 22 2.50 5.64 20.33
C LYS A 22 2.21 6.35 19.00
N PHE A 23 1.24 5.86 18.22
CA PHE A 23 0.88 6.48 16.95
C PHE A 23 0.27 7.87 17.15
N VAL A 24 -0.65 8.02 18.11
CA VAL A 24 -1.25 9.31 18.45
C VAL A 24 -0.19 10.29 18.95
N LEU A 25 0.69 9.87 19.86
CA LEU A 25 1.78 10.71 20.36
C LEU A 25 2.78 11.09 19.26
N ALA A 26 2.99 10.24 18.26
CA ALA A 26 3.82 10.57 17.10
C ALA A 26 3.24 11.72 16.25
N SER A 27 1.93 11.99 16.34
CA SER A 27 1.30 13.16 15.71
C SER A 27 1.39 14.46 16.53
N ALA A 28 1.85 14.40 17.79
CA ALA A 28 1.92 15.57 18.66
C ALA A 28 2.82 16.70 18.11
N PRO A 29 4.00 16.44 17.50
CA PRO A 29 4.80 17.50 16.88
C PRO A 29 4.03 18.23 15.77
N LEU A 30 3.26 17.50 14.95
CA LEU A 30 2.42 18.11 13.92
C LEU A 30 1.33 18.98 14.54
N ALA A 31 0.71 18.53 15.64
CA ALA A 31 -0.27 19.34 16.38
C ALA A 31 0.32 20.66 16.89
N VAL A 32 1.56 20.63 17.42
CA VAL A 32 2.26 21.83 17.89
C VAL A 32 2.55 22.79 16.73
N VAL A 33 3.07 22.30 15.60
CA VAL A 33 3.31 23.11 14.39
C VAL A 33 2.01 23.73 13.88
N MET A 34 0.93 22.96 13.87
CA MET A 34 -0.37 23.45 13.43
C MET A 34 -0.92 24.55 14.36
N ILE A 35 -0.83 24.38 15.68
CA ILE A 35 -1.21 25.43 16.64
C ILE A 35 -0.36 26.68 16.41
N PHE A 36 0.95 26.51 16.19
CA PHE A 36 1.86 27.61 15.87
C PHE A 36 1.45 28.34 14.57
N PHE A 37 1.11 27.62 13.51
CA PHE A 37 0.65 28.23 12.25
C PHE A 37 -0.68 28.95 12.39
N VAL A 38 -1.64 28.38 13.13
CA VAL A 38 -2.92 29.06 13.40
C VAL A 38 -2.69 30.34 14.22
N TYR A 39 -1.81 30.29 15.21
CA TYR A 39 -1.42 31.44 16.01
C TYR A 39 -0.74 32.53 15.17
N GLU A 40 0.25 32.17 14.35
CA GLU A 40 0.93 33.12 13.46
C GLU A 40 -0.02 33.72 12.43
N ALA A 41 -0.90 32.91 11.83
CA ALA A 41 -1.90 33.39 10.89
C ALA A 41 -2.91 34.34 11.54
N TYR A 42 -3.30 34.09 12.79
CA TYR A 42 -4.20 34.97 13.55
C TYR A 42 -3.59 36.35 13.84
N HIS A 43 -2.32 36.40 14.26
CA HIS A 43 -1.65 37.68 14.57
C HIS A 43 -1.10 38.39 13.33
N ARG A 44 -1.04 37.73 12.17
CA ARG A 44 -0.47 38.30 10.95
C ARG A 44 -1.10 39.65 10.55
N PRO A 45 -2.43 39.84 10.59
CA PRO A 45 -3.06 41.12 10.23
C PRO A 45 -2.71 42.29 11.16
N GLU A 46 -2.19 42.02 12.36
CA GLU A 46 -1.85 43.03 13.38
C GLU A 46 -0.39 43.51 13.27
N LYS A 47 0.47 42.75 12.57
CA LYS A 47 1.90 43.07 12.44
C LYS A 47 2.13 44.14 11.36
N PRO A 48 3.08 45.07 11.54
CA PRO A 48 3.41 46.07 10.53
C PRO A 48 3.96 45.41 9.25
N PHE A 49 3.44 45.83 8.10
CA PHE A 49 3.79 45.28 6.80
C PHE A 49 5.18 45.76 6.36
N TYR A 50 6.14 44.83 6.24
CA TYR A 50 7.40 45.11 5.56
C TYR A 50 7.26 44.74 4.10
N ASN A 51 7.28 45.75 3.24
CA ASN A 51 7.23 45.62 1.79
C ASN A 51 8.58 45.13 1.27
N ILE A 52 8.93 43.86 1.53
CA ILE A 52 10.10 43.21 0.93
C ILE A 52 9.63 42.49 -0.33
N PRO A 53 9.99 42.97 -1.53
CA PRO A 53 9.67 42.28 -2.76
C PRO A 53 10.28 40.87 -2.75
N SER A 54 9.52 39.88 -3.22
CA SER A 54 9.92 38.45 -3.25
C SER A 54 11.20 38.12 -4.04
N TYR A 55 11.76 39.08 -4.78
CA TYR A 55 13.05 38.94 -5.48
C TYR A 55 14.26 39.39 -4.64
N VAL A 56 14.04 39.94 -3.43
CA VAL A 56 15.11 40.32 -2.52
C VAL A 56 15.56 39.07 -1.76
N THR A 57 16.65 38.46 -2.23
CA THR A 57 17.34 37.34 -1.57
C THR A 57 18.44 37.80 -0.61
N ASP A 58 18.49 39.09 -0.29
CA ASP A 58 19.51 39.62 0.61
C ASP A 58 19.17 39.27 2.05
N ASP A 59 19.90 38.28 2.59
CA ASP A 59 19.74 37.75 3.93
C ASP A 59 19.78 38.85 5.01
N ALA A 60 20.50 39.95 4.78
CA ALA A 60 20.58 41.07 5.73
C ALA A 60 19.25 41.84 5.81
N VAL A 61 18.54 42.02 4.70
CA VAL A 61 17.25 42.70 4.62
C VAL A 61 16.15 41.81 5.20
N LEU A 62 16.17 40.52 4.87
CA LEU A 62 15.25 39.53 5.42
C LEU A 62 15.42 39.42 6.95
N ARG A 63 16.67 39.42 7.42
CA ARG A 63 16.99 39.34 8.85
C ARG A 63 16.59 40.61 9.60
N LYS A 64 16.77 41.79 9.01
CA LYS A 64 16.32 43.06 9.61
C LYS A 64 14.79 43.15 9.71
N ALA A 65 14.07 42.71 8.69
CA ALA A 65 12.61 42.64 8.77
C ALA A 65 12.13 41.52 9.71
N ALA A 66 12.86 40.42 9.83
CA ALA A 66 12.59 39.38 10.82
C ALA A 66 12.82 39.88 12.26
N GLU A 67 13.87 40.68 12.48
CA GLU A 67 14.19 41.34 13.75
C GLU A 67 13.12 42.37 14.13
N ASP A 68 12.55 43.11 13.17
CA ASP A 68 11.51 44.11 13.42
C ASP A 68 10.08 43.53 13.53
N SER A 69 9.74 42.48 12.76
CA SER A 69 8.37 41.90 12.70
C SER A 69 8.18 40.65 13.58
N GLY A 70 9.27 40.07 14.10
CA GLY A 70 9.28 38.94 15.02
C GLY A 70 8.96 37.56 14.43
N SER A 71 8.52 37.44 13.17
CA SER A 71 8.33 36.16 12.47
C SER A 71 8.10 36.36 10.96
N PHE A 72 8.94 35.73 10.13
CA PHE A 72 8.85 35.76 8.66
C PHE A 72 8.55 34.36 8.10
N VAL A 73 7.40 33.79 8.45
CA VAL A 73 6.89 32.62 7.71
C VAL A 73 5.76 33.11 6.79
N PRO A 74 5.91 33.02 5.46
CA PRO A 74 4.85 33.36 4.52
C PRO A 74 3.58 32.52 4.73
N LEU A 75 2.40 33.13 4.58
CA LEU A 75 1.13 32.42 4.78
C LEU A 75 0.92 31.33 3.73
N MET A 76 1.39 31.56 2.50
CA MET A 76 1.40 30.54 1.46
C MET A 76 2.25 29.31 1.81
N ASP A 77 3.40 29.48 2.46
CA ASP A 77 4.24 28.35 2.87
C ASP A 77 3.55 27.50 3.94
N MET A 78 2.88 28.14 4.90
CA MET A 78 2.05 27.44 5.88
C MET A 78 0.95 26.61 5.21
N CYS A 79 0.30 27.17 4.17
CA CYS A 79 -0.69 26.45 3.37
C CYS A 79 -0.09 25.20 2.69
N TYR A 80 1.06 25.32 2.03
CA TYR A 80 1.71 24.19 1.35
C TYR A 80 2.06 23.05 2.32
N VAL A 81 2.61 23.39 3.49
CA VAL A 81 2.96 22.39 4.51
C VAL A 81 1.71 21.66 4.98
N MET A 82 0.65 22.39 5.36
CA MET A 82 -0.59 21.77 5.86
C MET A 82 -1.30 20.93 4.79
N LEU A 83 -1.32 21.40 3.54
CA LEU A 83 -1.90 20.64 2.42
C LEU A 83 -1.09 19.38 2.10
N SER A 84 0.25 19.42 2.23
CA SER A 84 1.09 18.24 2.03
C SER A 84 0.80 17.16 3.08
N PHE A 85 0.67 17.56 4.36
CA PHE A 85 0.24 16.64 5.41
C PHE A 85 -1.19 16.14 5.19
N CYS A 86 -2.10 16.99 4.72
CA CYS A 86 -3.47 16.59 4.35
C CYS A 86 -3.46 15.43 3.34
N VAL A 87 -2.65 15.53 2.28
CA VAL A 87 -2.51 14.45 1.28
C VAL A 87 -1.93 13.18 1.91
N ALA A 88 -0.88 13.30 2.73
CA ALA A 88 -0.27 12.15 3.39
C ALA A 88 -1.28 11.41 4.31
N TRP A 89 -2.04 12.16 5.11
CA TRP A 89 -3.10 11.59 5.96
C TRP A 89 -4.23 10.98 5.14
N ALA A 90 -4.62 11.58 4.02
CA ALA A 90 -5.60 11.02 3.11
C ALA A 90 -5.15 9.68 2.51
N CYS A 91 -3.88 9.57 2.11
CA CYS A 91 -3.29 8.31 1.64
C CYS A 91 -3.33 7.21 2.71
N LEU A 92 -3.01 7.56 3.96
CA LEU A 92 -3.09 6.62 5.08
C LEU A 92 -4.54 6.22 5.39
N ALA A 93 -5.47 7.17 5.40
CA ALA A 93 -6.89 6.89 5.62
C ALA A 93 -7.46 5.97 4.53
N GLY A 94 -7.17 6.25 3.26
CA GLY A 94 -7.55 5.41 2.12
C GLY A 94 -6.95 4.01 2.19
N TYR A 95 -5.71 3.88 2.68
CA TYR A 95 -5.06 2.60 2.91
C TYR A 95 -5.76 1.78 4.01
N PHE A 96 -5.95 2.35 5.20
CA PHE A 96 -6.54 1.64 6.34
C PHE A 96 -8.03 1.31 6.14
N LEU A 97 -8.82 2.27 5.64
CA LEU A 97 -10.26 2.11 5.50
C LEU A 97 -10.67 1.40 4.20
N GLY A 98 -9.94 1.63 3.11
CA GLY A 98 -10.24 1.07 1.79
C GLY A 98 -9.44 -0.19 1.51
N PHE A 99 -8.12 -0.03 1.31
CA PHE A 99 -7.26 -1.11 0.83
C PHE A 99 -7.22 -2.32 1.77
N LEU A 100 -7.04 -2.09 3.09
CA LEU A 100 -6.98 -3.19 4.05
C LEU A 100 -8.34 -3.88 4.24
N ALA A 101 -9.44 -3.13 4.24
CA ALA A 101 -10.78 -3.70 4.27
C ALA A 101 -11.06 -4.59 3.05
N ALA A 102 -10.72 -4.11 1.84
CA ALA A 102 -10.89 -4.89 0.62
C ALA A 102 -10.01 -6.14 0.60
N ARG A 103 -8.76 -6.03 1.09
CA ARG A 103 -7.84 -7.17 1.26
C ARG A 103 -8.42 -8.23 2.20
N ARG A 104 -9.03 -7.82 3.32
CA ARG A 104 -9.67 -8.72 4.28
C ARG A 104 -10.83 -9.47 3.65
N ASN A 105 -11.69 -8.78 2.91
CA ASN A 105 -12.82 -9.42 2.23
C ASN A 105 -12.37 -10.51 1.25
N ILE A 106 -11.25 -10.32 0.54
CA ILE A 106 -10.70 -11.38 -0.33
C ILE A 106 -10.18 -12.57 0.51
N ILE A 107 -9.46 -12.31 1.60
CA ILE A 107 -8.96 -13.37 2.50
C ILE A 107 -10.12 -14.19 3.07
N GLU A 108 -11.17 -13.53 3.56
CA GLU A 108 -12.38 -14.19 4.07
C GLU A 108 -13.03 -15.04 2.97
N ARG A 109 -13.16 -14.53 1.75
CA ARG A 109 -13.66 -15.32 0.60
C ARG A 109 -12.83 -16.57 0.32
N TYR A 110 -11.50 -16.49 0.41
CA TYR A 110 -10.66 -17.69 0.26
C TYR A 110 -10.92 -18.72 1.35
N LEU A 111 -11.18 -18.30 2.58
CA LEU A 111 -11.43 -19.22 3.70
C LEU A 111 -12.85 -19.80 3.67
N ASP A 112 -13.83 -19.03 3.24
CA ASP A 112 -15.25 -19.43 3.27
C ASP A 112 -15.65 -20.26 2.05
N SER A 113 -15.21 -19.87 0.85
CA SER A 113 -15.62 -20.51 -0.41
C SER A 113 -14.47 -21.15 -1.18
N GLY A 114 -13.23 -21.02 -0.69
CA GLY A 114 -12.07 -21.61 -1.34
C GLY A 114 -12.13 -23.14 -1.36
N LYS A 115 -11.96 -23.72 -2.55
CA LYS A 115 -11.83 -25.16 -2.72
C LYS A 115 -10.38 -25.57 -2.44
N PRO A 116 -10.13 -26.49 -1.49
CA PRO A 116 -8.78 -26.91 -1.16
C PRO A 116 -8.26 -27.91 -2.20
N VAL A 117 -7.03 -27.69 -2.64
CA VAL A 117 -6.29 -28.56 -3.55
C VAL A 117 -4.89 -28.80 -3.00
N ARG A 118 -4.27 -29.92 -3.35
CA ARG A 118 -2.84 -30.14 -3.09
C ARG A 118 -2.03 -29.83 -4.33
N GLY A 119 -1.01 -29.00 -4.16
CA GLY A 119 -0.07 -28.66 -5.22
C GLY A 119 1.33 -29.13 -4.91
N ASN A 120 2.08 -29.46 -5.97
CA ASN A 120 3.48 -29.84 -5.91
C ASN A 120 4.34 -28.58 -6.07
N VAL A 121 5.27 -28.38 -5.13
CA VAL A 121 6.23 -27.29 -5.22
C VAL A 121 7.32 -27.61 -6.26
N VAL A 122 7.54 -26.66 -7.18
CA VAL A 122 8.60 -26.67 -8.18
C VAL A 122 9.44 -25.41 -8.00
N TYR A 123 10.67 -25.59 -7.54
CA TYR A 123 11.62 -24.50 -7.39
C TYR A 123 12.32 -24.22 -8.72
N GLU A 124 12.17 -23.00 -9.26
CA GLU A 124 12.97 -22.55 -10.40
C GLU A 124 14.15 -21.73 -9.88
N HIS A 125 15.35 -22.07 -10.34
CA HIS A 125 16.62 -21.49 -9.86
C HIS A 125 16.87 -20.03 -10.28
N ARG A 126 15.84 -19.31 -10.77
CA ARG A 126 15.92 -17.91 -11.14
C ARG A 126 15.40 -17.05 -9.99
N CYS A 127 16.29 -16.76 -9.04
CA CYS A 127 16.03 -15.69 -8.08
C CYS A 127 16.73 -14.42 -8.58
N TRP A 128 15.95 -13.40 -8.93
CA TRP A 128 16.50 -12.05 -9.03
C TRP A 128 16.93 -11.58 -7.62
N ALA A 129 17.95 -10.74 -7.52
CA ALA A 129 18.60 -10.36 -6.25
C ALA A 129 17.68 -9.72 -5.19
N PHE A 130 16.44 -9.36 -5.55
CA PHE A 130 15.42 -8.78 -4.67
C PHE A 130 14.21 -9.70 -4.43
N GLU A 131 14.21 -10.92 -4.96
CA GLU A 131 13.14 -11.87 -4.71
C GLU A 131 13.26 -12.46 -3.31
N PHE A 132 12.19 -12.30 -2.53
CA PHE A 132 12.03 -12.89 -1.22
C PHE A 132 12.36 -14.39 -1.29
N ARG A 133 13.36 -14.84 -0.52
CA ARG A 133 13.88 -16.22 -0.42
C ARG A 133 12.84 -17.31 -0.13
N TYR A 134 11.58 -16.92 0.09
CA TYR A 134 10.48 -17.78 0.48
C TYR A 134 9.40 -17.91 -0.59
N TYR A 135 9.61 -17.55 -1.84
CA TYR A 135 8.61 -17.74 -2.90
C TYR A 135 9.13 -18.64 -4.01
N GLY A 136 8.30 -19.56 -4.47
CA GLY A 136 8.54 -20.36 -5.68
C GLY A 136 7.24 -20.76 -6.34
N TYR A 137 7.30 -21.68 -7.29
CA TYR A 137 6.12 -22.09 -8.04
C TYR A 137 5.51 -23.35 -7.44
N CYS A 138 4.18 -23.43 -7.49
CA CYS A 138 3.40 -24.59 -7.12
C CYS A 138 2.50 -24.95 -8.29
N SER A 139 2.57 -26.21 -8.72
CA SER A 139 1.72 -26.76 -9.78
C SER A 139 0.63 -27.60 -9.14
N TYR A 140 -0.63 -27.34 -9.48
CA TYR A 140 -1.78 -28.05 -8.94
C TYR A 140 -2.88 -28.20 -10.00
N GLN A 141 -3.70 -29.23 -9.85
CA GLN A 141 -4.86 -29.42 -10.71
C GLN A 141 -6.03 -28.57 -10.20
N HIS A 142 -6.60 -27.69 -11.04
CA HIS A 142 -7.74 -26.88 -10.60
C HIS A 142 -8.97 -27.76 -10.31
N PRO A 143 -9.73 -27.53 -9.23
CA PRO A 143 -10.85 -28.39 -8.86
C PRO A 143 -12.06 -28.21 -9.79
N ASP A 144 -12.14 -27.06 -10.49
CA ASP A 144 -13.17 -26.78 -11.49
C ASP A 144 -12.50 -26.47 -12.84
N PRO A 145 -12.28 -27.46 -13.72
CA PRO A 145 -11.63 -27.22 -15.02
C PRO A 145 -12.49 -26.41 -16.01
N ALA A 146 -13.78 -26.21 -15.72
CA ALA A 146 -14.79 -25.78 -16.70
C ALA A 146 -15.19 -24.28 -16.65
N SER A 147 -14.41 -23.39 -16.03
CA SER A 147 -14.88 -22.02 -15.76
C SER A 147 -14.21 -20.88 -16.54
N ASP A 148 -13.29 -21.15 -17.47
CA ASP A 148 -12.74 -20.10 -18.34
C ASP A 148 -13.24 -20.31 -19.78
N PRO A 149 -14.04 -19.39 -20.36
CA PRO A 149 -14.47 -19.48 -21.75
C PRO A 149 -13.31 -19.31 -22.76
N ASN A 150 -12.12 -18.89 -22.32
CA ASN A 150 -10.92 -18.88 -23.19
C ASN A 150 -10.17 -20.22 -23.19
N ILE A 151 -10.62 -21.20 -22.40
CA ILE A 151 -10.08 -22.57 -22.35
C ILE A 151 -11.08 -23.51 -23.04
N GLU A 152 -11.53 -23.14 -24.25
CA GLU A 152 -12.51 -23.94 -25.01
C GLU A 152 -11.89 -25.12 -25.79
N ASP A 153 -10.56 -25.28 -25.84
CA ASP A 153 -9.91 -26.26 -26.73
C ASP A 153 -8.96 -27.27 -26.03
N LEU A 154 -8.91 -27.30 -24.70
CA LEU A 154 -8.12 -28.29 -23.97
C LEU A 154 -9.00 -29.51 -23.63
N GLY A 155 -9.21 -30.38 -24.63
CA GLY A 155 -10.05 -31.57 -24.52
C GLY A 155 -9.74 -32.42 -23.28
N GLU A 156 -10.78 -32.73 -22.50
CA GLU A 156 -10.90 -33.65 -21.32
C GLU A 156 -9.76 -33.71 -20.29
N SER A 157 -8.68 -32.97 -20.48
CA SER A 157 -7.45 -33.08 -19.72
C SER A 157 -7.50 -32.11 -18.55
N PRO A 158 -7.12 -32.56 -17.35
CA PRO A 158 -7.18 -31.72 -16.17
C PRO A 158 -6.23 -30.52 -16.30
N ILE A 159 -6.77 -29.30 -16.19
CA ILE A 159 -5.98 -28.07 -16.24
C ILE A 159 -5.01 -28.05 -15.05
N ILE A 160 -3.72 -28.17 -15.35
CA ILE A 160 -2.65 -27.98 -14.39
C ILE A 160 -2.32 -26.49 -14.36
N ILE A 161 -2.41 -25.90 -13.18
CA ILE A 161 -2.13 -24.48 -12.96
C ILE A 161 -0.84 -24.37 -12.19
N ARG A 162 0.07 -23.56 -12.72
CA ARG A 162 1.31 -23.19 -12.08
C ARG A 162 1.17 -21.78 -11.52
N LYS A 163 1.45 -21.63 -10.23
CA LYS A 163 1.32 -20.34 -9.56
C LYS A 163 2.42 -20.09 -8.54
N ARG A 164 2.78 -18.84 -8.37
CA ARG A 164 3.74 -18.42 -7.34
C ARG A 164 3.09 -18.45 -5.96
N THR A 165 3.71 -19.19 -5.03
CA THR A 165 3.28 -19.32 -3.63
C THR A 165 4.47 -19.21 -2.69
N ARG A 166 4.22 -18.99 -1.41
CA ARG A 166 5.27 -18.99 -0.39
C ARG A 166 5.68 -20.43 -0.06
N ILE A 167 6.98 -20.65 0.10
CA ILE A 167 7.61 -21.93 0.40
C ILE A 167 8.54 -21.73 1.61
N PHE A 168 8.46 -22.64 2.58
CA PHE A 168 9.28 -22.59 3.79
C PHE A 168 10.58 -23.39 3.63
N GLU A 169 10.55 -24.51 2.90
CA GLU A 169 11.72 -25.34 2.61
C GLU A 169 11.99 -25.37 1.09
N PRO A 170 13.07 -24.74 0.60
CA PRO A 170 13.43 -24.84 -0.80
C PRO A 170 13.92 -26.26 -1.12
N TYR A 171 13.64 -26.74 -2.33
CA TYR A 171 14.08 -28.04 -2.88
C TYR A 171 13.37 -29.30 -2.39
N THR A 172 12.40 -29.21 -1.49
CA THR A 172 11.52 -30.33 -1.13
C THR A 172 10.29 -30.35 -2.06
N ARG A 173 9.94 -31.54 -2.59
CA ARG A 173 8.66 -31.75 -3.30
C ARG A 173 7.56 -31.92 -2.26
N GLU A 174 7.20 -30.82 -1.61
CA GLU A 174 6.13 -30.81 -0.63
C GLU A 174 4.76 -30.64 -1.29
N LEU A 175 3.79 -31.41 -0.82
CA LEU A 175 2.38 -31.23 -1.15
C LEU A 175 1.83 -30.08 -0.31
N VAL A 176 1.74 -28.89 -0.90
CA VAL A 176 1.24 -27.69 -0.21
C VAL A 176 -0.27 -27.56 -0.40
N PRO A 177 -1.03 -27.28 0.67
CA PRO A 177 -2.45 -26.97 0.55
C PRO A 177 -2.65 -25.59 -0.11
N ILE A 178 -3.40 -25.57 -1.21
CA ILE A 178 -3.77 -24.37 -1.98
C ILE A 178 -5.28 -24.17 -1.87
N LEU A 179 -5.71 -22.92 -1.67
CA LEU A 179 -7.11 -22.52 -1.74
C LEU A 179 -7.38 -21.82 -3.08
N CYS A 180 -8.35 -22.33 -3.84
CA CYS A 180 -8.79 -21.78 -5.12
C CYS A 180 -10.18 -21.15 -5.00
N LEU A 181 -10.37 -19.94 -5.51
CA LEU A 181 -11.69 -19.29 -5.51
C LEU A 181 -12.56 -19.84 -6.65
N PRO A 182 -13.84 -20.17 -6.39
CA PRO A 182 -14.78 -20.57 -7.44
C PRO A 182 -14.92 -19.49 -8.52
N GLY A 183 -14.97 -19.92 -9.79
CA GLY A 183 -15.10 -19.03 -10.95
C GLY A 183 -13.83 -18.26 -11.33
N TYR A 184 -12.71 -18.50 -10.64
CA TYR A 184 -11.40 -17.94 -10.99
C TYR A 184 -10.36 -19.05 -11.09
N PRO A 185 -10.19 -19.68 -12.27
CA PRO A 185 -9.34 -20.86 -12.40
C PRO A 185 -7.88 -20.56 -12.04
N MET A 186 -7.37 -19.40 -12.48
CA MET A 186 -6.00 -18.97 -12.18
C MET A 186 -5.80 -18.45 -10.74
N SER A 187 -6.86 -18.49 -9.92
CA SER A 187 -6.76 -18.14 -8.51
C SER A 187 -6.22 -19.32 -7.69
N GLY A 188 -5.50 -19.01 -6.62
CA GLY A 188 -4.74 -19.98 -5.86
C GLY A 188 -3.83 -19.26 -4.88
N GLN A 189 -3.95 -19.55 -3.60
CA GLN A 189 -3.09 -19.03 -2.54
C GLN A 189 -2.79 -20.15 -1.55
N GLY A 190 -1.59 -20.17 -0.98
CA GLY A 190 -1.25 -21.12 0.08
C GLY A 190 -2.22 -20.98 1.24
N LYS A 191 -2.82 -22.09 1.69
CA LYS A 191 -3.80 -22.10 2.79
C LYS A 191 -3.23 -21.45 4.04
N ASP A 192 -2.00 -21.85 4.42
CA ASP A 192 -1.33 -21.36 5.61
C ASP A 192 -1.06 -19.84 5.54
N ASP A 193 -0.73 -19.32 4.36
CA ASP A 193 -0.55 -17.88 4.14
C ASP A 193 -1.87 -17.11 4.32
N VAL A 194 -2.98 -17.64 3.78
CA VAL A 194 -4.30 -17.04 3.91
C VAL A 194 -4.75 -17.06 5.37
N GLU A 195 -4.59 -18.18 6.06
CA GLU A 195 -4.92 -18.32 7.48
C GLU A 195 -4.06 -17.40 8.36
N PHE A 196 -2.75 -17.36 8.12
CA PHE A 196 -1.85 -16.43 8.82
C PHE A 196 -2.22 -14.97 8.58
N ALA A 197 -2.55 -14.61 7.33
CA ALA A 197 -3.02 -13.28 7.00
C ALA A 197 -4.35 -12.94 7.68
N ASN A 198 -5.27 -13.90 7.78
CA ASN A 198 -6.55 -13.74 8.48
C ASN A 198 -6.35 -13.55 9.98
N ILE A 199 -5.51 -14.36 10.62
CA ILE A 199 -5.19 -14.24 12.05
C ILE A 199 -4.63 -12.84 12.35
N ASN A 200 -3.70 -12.36 11.53
CA ASN A 200 -3.14 -11.02 11.69
C ASN A 200 -4.17 -9.92 11.42
N ALA A 201 -5.07 -10.11 10.46
CA ALA A 201 -6.14 -9.17 10.18
C ALA A 201 -7.15 -9.09 11.33
N LEU A 202 -7.56 -10.22 11.90
CA LEU A 202 -8.48 -10.29 13.03
C LEU A 202 -7.87 -9.64 14.27
N LYS A 203 -6.61 -9.97 14.59
CA LYS A 203 -5.87 -9.36 15.70
C LYS A 203 -5.84 -7.83 15.61
N ASN A 204 -5.71 -7.29 14.40
CA ASN A 204 -5.54 -5.85 14.18
C ASN A 204 -6.81 -5.15 13.69
N LYS A 205 -7.98 -5.81 13.71
CA LYS A 205 -9.22 -5.27 13.13
C LYS A 205 -9.64 -3.93 13.71
N SER A 206 -9.82 -3.89 15.03
CA SER A 206 -10.18 -2.68 15.77
C SER A 206 -9.12 -1.58 15.62
N ARG A 207 -7.84 -1.98 15.58
CA ARG A 207 -6.70 -1.07 15.45
C ARG A 207 -6.72 -0.33 14.13
N GLU A 208 -6.81 -1.07 13.02
CA GLU A 208 -6.78 -0.49 11.68
C GLU A 208 -7.98 0.42 11.42
N VAL A 209 -9.17 0.07 11.95
CA VAL A 209 -10.35 0.93 11.87
C VAL A 209 -10.13 2.22 12.66
N PHE A 210 -9.65 2.13 13.90
CA PHE A 210 -9.33 3.30 14.72
C PHE A 210 -8.29 4.21 14.04
N LEU A 211 -7.18 3.64 13.59
CA LEU A 211 -6.13 4.38 12.89
C LEU A 211 -6.65 5.02 11.60
N GLY A 212 -7.50 4.33 10.84
CA GLY A 212 -8.14 4.86 9.65
C GLY A 212 -9.01 6.09 9.95
N TRP A 213 -9.86 6.01 10.96
CA TRP A 213 -10.68 7.15 11.39
C TRP A 213 -9.85 8.31 11.95
N PHE A 214 -8.79 8.00 12.71
CA PHE A 214 -7.87 9.00 13.22
C PHE A 214 -7.14 9.73 12.08
N CYS A 215 -6.64 9.00 11.08
CA CYS A 215 -6.04 9.59 9.89
C CYS A 215 -7.04 10.46 9.12
N LEU A 216 -8.28 9.99 8.96
CA LEU A 216 -9.34 10.76 8.31
C LEU A 216 -9.66 12.06 9.04
N ALA A 217 -9.74 12.02 10.37
CA ALA A 217 -9.93 13.21 11.20
C ALA A 217 -8.78 14.22 10.99
N TRP A 218 -7.53 13.73 10.95
CA TRP A 218 -6.36 14.56 10.64
C TRP A 218 -6.40 15.15 9.23
N THR A 219 -6.85 14.40 8.22
CA THR A 219 -7.06 14.94 6.87
C THR A 219 -8.04 16.11 6.89
N VAL A 220 -9.16 15.98 7.60
CA VAL A 220 -10.16 17.06 7.72
C VAL A 220 -9.57 18.28 8.42
N VAL A 221 -8.86 18.08 9.52
CA VAL A 221 -8.21 19.16 10.26
C VAL A 221 -7.15 19.87 9.40
N CYS A 222 -6.28 19.12 8.72
CA CYS A 222 -5.27 19.66 7.83
C CYS A 222 -5.85 20.31 6.56
N ALA A 223 -7.09 19.99 6.16
CA ALA A 223 -7.81 20.71 5.12
C ALA A 223 -8.44 22.01 5.64
N ALA A 224 -8.92 22.03 6.88
CA ALA A 224 -9.56 23.21 7.48
C ALA A 224 -8.57 24.34 7.79
N VAL A 225 -7.37 24.02 8.25
CA VAL A 225 -6.36 25.04 8.62
C VAL A 225 -5.94 25.92 7.44
N PRO A 226 -5.64 25.39 6.23
CA PRO A 226 -5.42 26.21 5.04
C PRO A 226 -6.59 27.13 4.70
N ILE A 227 -7.85 26.70 4.87
CA ILE A 227 -9.01 27.58 4.63
C ILE A 227 -8.94 28.80 5.56
N TYR A 228 -8.62 28.59 6.83
CA TYR A 228 -8.45 29.66 7.79
C TYR A 228 -7.28 30.60 7.41
N ILE A 229 -6.13 30.03 7.01
CA ILE A 229 -4.98 30.82 6.56
C ILE A 229 -5.33 31.67 5.33
N LEU A 230 -6.00 31.07 4.33
CA LEU A 230 -6.46 31.77 3.12
C LEU A 230 -7.45 32.89 3.45
N HIS A 231 -8.30 32.70 4.47
CA HIS A 231 -9.16 33.77 4.96
C HIS A 231 -8.34 34.92 5.57
N GLN A 232 -7.33 34.63 6.39
CA GLN A 232 -6.44 35.67 6.92
C GLN A 232 -5.68 36.41 5.82
N MET A 233 -5.21 35.69 4.79
CA MET A 233 -4.61 36.28 3.59
C MET A 233 -5.56 37.25 2.88
N SER A 234 -6.86 36.93 2.78
CA SER A 234 -7.83 37.81 2.12
C SER A 234 -8.02 39.13 2.87
N ILE A 235 -8.03 39.09 4.22
CA ILE A 235 -8.13 40.28 5.06
C ILE A 235 -6.89 41.16 4.89
N ILE A 236 -5.71 40.54 4.80
CA ILE A 236 -4.43 41.24 4.59
C ILE A 236 -4.41 41.93 3.23
N VAL A 237 -4.73 41.22 2.15
CA VAL A 237 -4.71 41.80 0.79
C VAL A 237 -5.71 42.95 0.65
N GLU A 238 -6.86 42.88 1.31
CA GLU A 238 -7.80 44.02 1.35
C GLU A 238 -7.13 45.24 2.00
N ARG A 239 -6.45 45.06 3.14
CA ARG A 239 -5.70 46.14 3.82
C ARG A 239 -4.53 46.67 2.97
N GLU A 240 -3.78 45.79 2.33
CA GLU A 240 -2.64 46.14 1.46
C GLU A 240 -3.08 46.88 0.19
N TYR A 241 -4.21 46.48 -0.40
CA TYR A 241 -4.81 47.15 -1.54
C TYR A 241 -5.15 48.62 -1.22
N TYR A 242 -5.72 48.88 -0.04
CA TYR A 242 -5.95 50.25 0.43
C TYR A 242 -4.66 51.02 0.75
N ALA A 243 -3.55 50.33 1.00
CA ALA A 243 -2.23 50.91 1.21
C ALA A 243 -1.40 51.10 -0.08
N GLY A 244 -1.89 50.65 -1.25
CA GLY A 244 -1.21 50.77 -2.53
C GLY A 244 -0.02 49.81 -2.72
N ILE A 245 0.03 48.72 -1.96
CA ILE A 245 1.10 47.70 -2.01
C ILE A 245 0.56 46.48 -2.75
N SER A 246 1.34 45.90 -3.68
CA SER A 246 0.99 44.62 -4.31
C SER A 246 2.12 43.61 -4.15
N ASP A 247 2.04 42.75 -3.13
CA ASP A 247 2.77 41.49 -3.16
C ASP A 247 1.95 40.44 -3.92
N ASN A 248 2.60 39.76 -4.85
CA ASN A 248 2.00 38.73 -5.69
C ASN A 248 2.15 37.32 -5.10
N TYR A 249 2.94 37.16 -4.04
CA TYR A 249 3.21 35.86 -3.43
C TYR A 249 2.06 35.43 -2.50
N ASP A 250 1.71 36.24 -1.49
CA ASP A 250 0.59 35.98 -0.57
C ASP A 250 -0.78 36.38 -1.16
N ASN A 251 -1.04 35.95 -2.40
CA ASN A 251 -2.30 36.23 -3.09
C ASN A 251 -3.36 35.15 -2.79
N PRO A 252 -4.52 35.50 -2.20
CA PRO A 252 -5.55 34.54 -1.81
C PRO A 252 -6.14 33.80 -3.01
N LYS A 253 -6.22 34.42 -4.20
CA LYS A 253 -6.72 33.73 -5.41
C LYS A 253 -5.81 32.59 -5.84
N LYS A 254 -4.49 32.80 -5.78
CA LYS A 254 -3.50 31.74 -6.05
C LYS A 254 -3.59 30.67 -4.97
N GLY A 255 -3.69 31.06 -3.71
CA GLY A 255 -3.84 30.14 -2.59
C GLY A 255 -5.07 29.24 -2.70
N TRP A 256 -6.23 29.77 -3.10
CA TRP A 256 -7.42 28.97 -3.38
C TRP A 256 -7.23 27.99 -4.55
N ALA A 257 -6.54 28.40 -5.62
CA ALA A 257 -6.23 27.51 -6.74
C ALA A 257 -5.34 26.34 -6.29
N VAL A 258 -4.30 26.63 -5.49
CA VAL A 258 -3.43 25.62 -4.88
C VAL A 258 -4.23 24.68 -3.97
N TYR A 259 -5.08 25.23 -3.11
CA TYR A 259 -5.93 24.45 -2.22
C TYR A 259 -6.77 23.43 -3.00
N TRP A 260 -7.50 23.88 -4.01
CA TRP A 260 -8.33 22.99 -4.83
C TRP A 260 -7.52 21.97 -5.62
N LEU A 261 -6.32 22.33 -6.08
CA LEU A 261 -5.41 21.39 -6.72
C LEU A 261 -4.98 20.27 -5.76
N PHE A 262 -4.60 20.59 -4.52
CA PHE A 262 -4.21 19.60 -3.52
C PHE A 262 -5.39 18.72 -3.07
N ILE A 263 -6.58 19.30 -2.90
CA ILE A 263 -7.79 18.52 -2.55
C ILE A 263 -8.20 17.61 -3.71
N GLY A 264 -8.24 18.12 -4.95
CA GLY A 264 -8.63 17.35 -6.12
C GLY A 264 -7.60 16.28 -6.49
N ILE A 265 -6.37 16.69 -6.78
CA ILE A 265 -5.32 15.77 -7.28
C ILE A 265 -4.69 15.00 -6.13
N GLY A 266 -4.35 15.67 -5.03
CA GLY A 266 -3.66 15.03 -3.90
C GLY A 266 -4.58 14.12 -3.10
N VAL A 267 -5.65 14.67 -2.50
CA VAL A 267 -6.54 13.92 -1.61
C VAL A 267 -7.40 12.92 -2.38
N LEU A 268 -8.16 13.36 -3.40
CA LEU A 268 -9.01 12.44 -4.16
C LEU A 268 -8.20 11.57 -5.11
N GLY A 269 -7.31 12.17 -5.91
CA GLY A 269 -6.49 11.43 -6.87
C GLY A 269 -5.47 10.49 -6.21
N GLY A 270 -4.58 11.02 -5.38
CA GLY A 270 -3.54 10.24 -4.70
C GLY A 270 -4.09 9.38 -3.55
N GLY A 271 -4.83 10.01 -2.63
CA GLY A 271 -5.33 9.36 -1.42
C GLY A 271 -6.34 8.25 -1.70
N VAL A 272 -7.41 8.57 -2.44
CA VAL A 272 -8.46 7.60 -2.76
C VAL A 272 -8.13 6.81 -4.02
N GLY A 273 -7.84 7.52 -5.13
CA GLY A 273 -7.59 6.90 -6.44
C GLY A 273 -6.34 6.01 -6.45
N GLY A 274 -5.22 6.48 -5.91
CA GLY A 274 -3.97 5.71 -5.83
C GLY A 274 -4.13 4.40 -5.04
N ASN A 275 -4.81 4.46 -3.88
CA ASN A 275 -5.11 3.26 -3.09
C ASN A 275 -6.06 2.30 -3.84
N ALA A 276 -7.06 2.83 -4.54
CA ALA A 276 -7.97 2.02 -5.36
C ALA A 276 -7.22 1.32 -6.51
N LEU A 277 -6.34 2.02 -7.21
CA LEU A 277 -5.51 1.43 -8.28
C LEU A 277 -4.54 0.38 -7.75
N ALA A 278 -3.87 0.66 -6.62
CA ALA A 278 -3.01 -0.32 -5.96
C ALA A 278 -3.78 -1.58 -5.56
N TRP A 279 -5.01 -1.42 -5.08
CA TRP A 279 -5.91 -2.53 -4.81
C TRP A 279 -6.31 -3.29 -6.07
N MET A 280 -6.71 -2.60 -7.14
CA MET A 280 -7.09 -3.23 -8.41
C MET A 280 -5.95 -4.06 -8.98
N TYR A 281 -4.72 -3.52 -9.00
CA TYR A 281 -3.52 -4.23 -9.42
C TYR A 281 -3.28 -5.49 -8.56
N ARG A 282 -3.34 -5.34 -7.23
CA ARG A 282 -3.16 -6.48 -6.32
C ARG A 282 -4.25 -7.54 -6.48
N ARG A 283 -5.51 -7.13 -6.62
CA ARG A 283 -6.63 -8.03 -6.87
C ARG A 283 -6.43 -8.79 -8.18
N TRP A 284 -6.05 -8.09 -9.24
CA TRP A 284 -5.75 -8.71 -10.53
C TRP A 284 -4.64 -9.74 -10.39
N TRP A 285 -3.54 -9.40 -9.71
CA TRP A 285 -2.43 -10.31 -9.42
C TRP A 285 -2.89 -11.56 -8.66
N ILE A 286 -3.66 -11.41 -7.59
CA ILE A 286 -4.17 -12.54 -6.78
C ILE A 286 -5.04 -13.49 -7.63
N LEU A 287 -5.88 -12.93 -8.49
CA LEU A 287 -6.90 -13.69 -9.23
C LEU A 287 -6.40 -14.29 -10.55
N HIS A 288 -5.40 -13.70 -11.21
CA HIS A 288 -5.04 -14.03 -12.60
C HIS A 288 -3.58 -14.45 -12.83
N GLN A 289 -2.66 -14.36 -11.86
CA GLN A 289 -1.25 -14.76 -12.08
C GLN A 289 -0.97 -16.28 -12.05
N GLY A 290 -1.99 -17.12 -12.20
CA GLY A 290 -1.77 -18.52 -12.54
C GLY A 290 -1.48 -18.65 -14.05
N SER A 291 -0.56 -19.53 -14.42
CA SER A 291 -0.36 -19.94 -15.82
C SER A 291 -0.79 -21.40 -15.98
N ALA A 292 -1.53 -21.72 -17.03
CA ALA A 292 -1.73 -23.11 -17.42
C ALA A 292 -0.37 -23.73 -17.74
N ALA A 293 -0.12 -24.94 -17.24
CA ALA A 293 1.04 -25.74 -17.55
C ALA A 293 0.60 -26.96 -18.34
N GLU A 294 1.29 -27.25 -19.44
CA GLU A 294 1.07 -28.49 -20.20
C GLU A 294 1.63 -29.68 -19.41
N GLY A 295 0.75 -30.61 -19.05
CA GLY A 295 1.05 -32.04 -18.89
C GLY A 295 1.90 -32.53 -17.73
N ASP A 296 2.82 -31.76 -17.16
CA ASP A 296 3.83 -32.32 -16.24
C ASP A 296 3.64 -31.94 -14.78
N LEU A 297 2.75 -32.67 -14.11
CA LEU A 297 2.89 -32.93 -12.67
C LEU A 297 4.04 -33.93 -12.39
N SER A 298 4.66 -34.51 -13.43
CA SER A 298 5.53 -35.68 -13.34
C SER A 298 6.73 -35.72 -14.31
N VAL A 299 7.50 -34.66 -14.55
CA VAL A 299 8.82 -34.84 -15.22
C VAL A 299 9.91 -34.08 -14.50
N HIS A 300 10.48 -34.76 -13.51
CA HIS A 300 11.93 -34.87 -13.29
C HIS A 300 12.20 -36.02 -12.32
N GLY A 301 11.62 -37.18 -12.58
CA GLY A 301 11.88 -38.39 -11.80
C GLY A 301 11.41 -39.59 -12.61
N VAL A 302 12.37 -40.37 -13.10
CA VAL A 302 12.22 -41.54 -13.98
C VAL A 302 12.07 -41.17 -15.46
N SER A 303 13.20 -40.98 -16.15
CA SER A 303 13.28 -41.57 -17.50
C SER A 303 12.92 -43.04 -17.35
N PRO A 304 12.04 -43.63 -18.18
CA PRO A 304 12.05 -45.06 -18.33
C PRO A 304 13.46 -45.40 -18.82
N GLN A 305 14.30 -45.92 -17.92
CA GLN A 305 15.36 -46.81 -18.34
C GLN A 305 14.64 -47.96 -19.01
N THR A 306 14.42 -47.85 -20.32
CA THR A 306 14.46 -49.01 -21.20
C THR A 306 15.89 -49.52 -21.11
N GLY A 307 16.14 -50.27 -20.04
CA GLY A 307 17.34 -51.05 -19.84
C GLY A 307 17.36 -52.17 -20.87
N ASN A 308 17.77 -51.86 -22.09
CA ASN A 308 18.47 -52.83 -22.90
C ASN A 308 19.91 -52.87 -22.37
N ALA A 309 20.12 -53.78 -21.43
CA ALA A 309 21.43 -54.23 -21.02
C ALA A 309 22.10 -54.94 -22.21
N GLN A 310 22.73 -54.19 -23.11
CA GLN A 310 23.61 -54.81 -24.12
C GLN A 310 24.77 -53.94 -24.65
N ASP A 311 24.83 -52.63 -24.39
CA ASP A 311 25.87 -51.78 -25.01
C ASP A 311 27.07 -51.40 -24.12
N TYR A 312 27.26 -52.08 -22.97
CA TYR A 312 28.47 -51.94 -22.15
C TYR A 312 29.61 -52.89 -22.56
N VAL A 313 29.80 -53.16 -23.86
CA VAL A 313 31.03 -53.78 -24.37
C VAL A 313 31.33 -53.26 -25.78
N ARG A 314 31.92 -52.07 -25.88
CA ARG A 314 32.93 -51.67 -26.90
C ARG A 314 33.09 -50.15 -26.91
N MET A 315 34.07 -49.65 -26.18
CA MET A 315 34.95 -48.56 -26.62
C MET A 315 36.09 -48.39 -25.62
N SER A 316 36.92 -49.43 -25.55
CA SER A 316 38.33 -49.29 -25.16
C SER A 316 39.14 -49.63 -26.41
N THR A 317 40.17 -48.83 -26.72
CA THR A 317 41.01 -48.80 -27.95
C THR A 317 40.30 -48.17 -29.15
N VAL A 318 40.78 -47.03 -29.69
CA VAL A 318 41.96 -46.86 -30.55
C VAL A 318 42.39 -45.38 -30.51
N THR A 319 43.55 -45.03 -29.91
CA THR A 319 44.87 -44.68 -30.53
C THR A 319 44.99 -43.19 -30.93
N ARG A 320 45.72 -42.38 -30.15
CA ARG A 320 47.07 -41.84 -30.49
C ARG A 320 47.29 -41.55 -31.98
N GLN A 321 47.20 -40.28 -32.36
CA GLN A 321 48.30 -39.47 -32.92
C GLN A 321 47.93 -37.99 -32.77
#